data_AF-A0A955PMM4-F1
#
_entry.id   AF-A0A955PMM4-F1
#
_cell.length_a   1.000
_cell.length_b   1.000
_cell.length_c   1.000
_cell.angle_alpha   90.00
_cell.angle_beta   90.00
_cell.angle_gamma   90.00
#
_symmetry.space_group_name_H-M   'P 1'
#
loop_
_entity.id
_entity.type
_entity.pdbx_description
1 polymer ?
#
loop_
_entity_poly.entity_id
_entity_poly.type
_entity_poly.pdbx_seq_one_letter_code
_entity_poly.pdbx_strand_id
1 'polypeptide(L)'
;MANRPTDHKNRDLDRLNRDVAFGRSDGSIIWQPRIQCWFTDKEFAGIPYPDRYRGMTRSQVYRDLGCSNRVYLYNQCYRKIEPKTVIRREEDLGGGRIKRIVETPVGSIHAIFK
;
A
#
# COMPACT_ATOMS: atom_id res chain seq x y z
N MET A 1 -11.55 17.68 25.96
CA MET A 1 -12.10 17.29 24.64
C MET A 1 -12.57 15.85 24.77
N ALA A 2 -13.84 15.57 24.47
CA ALA A 2 -14.42 14.23 24.61
C ALA A 2 -13.64 13.21 23.76
N ASN A 3 -13.31 12.06 24.35
CA ASN A 3 -12.68 10.92 23.66
C ASN A 3 -13.52 10.59 22.42
N ARG A 4 -12.98 10.81 21.23
CA ARG A 4 -13.65 10.38 20.01
C ARG A 4 -13.66 8.85 20.03
N PRO A 5 -14.78 8.18 19.72
CA PRO A 5 -14.85 6.71 19.73
C PRO A 5 -13.87 6.05 18.75
N THR A 6 -13.32 6.82 17.80
CA THR A 6 -12.29 6.39 16.83
C THR A 6 -10.88 6.89 17.18
N ASP A 7 -10.67 7.46 18.36
CA ASP A 7 -9.35 7.90 18.79
C ASP A 7 -8.53 6.67 19.24
N HIS A 8 -7.64 6.22 18.37
CA HIS A 8 -6.73 5.13 18.66
C HIS A 8 -5.39 5.59 19.25
N LYS A 9 -5.23 6.86 19.65
CA LYS A 9 -3.95 7.39 20.17
C LYS A 9 -3.39 6.60 21.36
N ASN A 10 -4.25 5.98 22.16
CA ASN A 10 -3.86 5.18 23.32
C ASN A 10 -3.86 3.66 23.05
N ARG A 11 -3.87 3.24 21.78
CA ARG A 11 -3.84 1.82 21.39
C ARG A 11 -2.59 1.50 20.58
N ASP A 12 -2.03 0.32 20.84
CA ASP A 12 -1.05 -0.30 19.96
C ASP A 12 -1.75 -0.79 18.69
N LEU A 13 -1.69 0.03 17.64
CA LEU A 13 -2.32 -0.25 16.36
C LEU A 13 -1.70 -1.44 15.63
N ASP A 14 -0.40 -1.71 15.85
CA ASP A 14 0.30 -2.82 15.22
C ASP A 14 -0.14 -4.14 15.84
N ARG A 15 -0.25 -4.18 17.17
CA ARG A 15 -0.82 -5.31 17.90
C ARG A 15 -2.28 -5.54 17.53
N LEU A 16 -3.11 -4.50 17.52
CA LEU A 16 -4.50 -4.62 17.10
C LEU A 16 -4.62 -5.14 15.67
N ASN A 17 -3.70 -4.79 14.77
CA ASN A 17 -3.74 -5.24 13.38
C ASN A 17 -3.50 -6.74 13.29
N ARG A 18 -2.50 -7.22 14.04
CA ARG A 18 -2.19 -8.63 14.17
C ARG A 18 -3.36 -9.39 14.79
N ASP A 19 -3.93 -8.87 15.86
CA ASP A 19 -5.05 -9.50 16.56
C ASP A 19 -6.28 -9.59 15.65
N VAL A 20 -6.58 -8.55 14.86
CA VAL A 20 -7.66 -8.60 13.85
C VAL A 20 -7.36 -9.65 12.77
N ALA A 21 -6.15 -9.68 12.23
CA ALA A 21 -5.76 -10.60 11.15
C ALA A 21 -5.84 -12.08 11.57
N PHE A 22 -5.69 -12.38 12.86
CA PHE A 22 -5.70 -13.74 13.41
C PHE A 22 -6.92 -14.04 14.30
N GLY A 23 -7.95 -13.20 14.31
CA GLY A 23 -9.20 -13.44 15.05
C GLY A 23 -9.08 -13.36 16.57
N ARG A 24 -8.12 -12.58 17.09
CA ARG A 24 -7.79 -12.39 18.51
C ARG A 24 -8.20 -11.02 19.06
N SER A 25 -8.92 -10.21 18.27
CA SER A 25 -9.23 -8.82 18.61
C SER A 25 -10.50 -8.63 19.45
N ASP A 26 -11.18 -9.71 19.84
CA ASP A 26 -12.42 -9.67 20.63
C ASP A 26 -13.47 -8.73 20.00
N GLY A 27 -13.67 -8.88 18.68
CA GLY A 27 -14.60 -8.05 17.90
C GLY A 27 -14.12 -6.62 17.59
N SER A 28 -12.98 -6.18 18.13
CA SER A 28 -12.39 -4.88 17.78
C SER A 28 -11.85 -4.89 16.35
N ILE A 29 -12.04 -3.79 15.61
CA ILE A 29 -11.56 -3.62 14.24
C ILE A 29 -10.70 -2.35 14.14
N ILE A 30 -9.72 -2.35 13.22
CA ILE A 30 -8.97 -1.13 12.88
C ILE A 30 -9.73 -0.32 11.84
N TRP A 31 -9.95 0.95 12.15
CA TRP A 31 -10.41 1.91 11.15
C TRP A 31 -9.22 2.47 10.35
N GLN A 32 -9.23 2.23 9.05
CA GLN A 32 -8.22 2.74 8.12
C GLN A 32 -8.87 3.70 7.12
N PRO A 33 -8.69 5.02 7.26
CA PRO A 33 -9.32 5.94 6.35
C PRO A 33 -8.62 5.95 5.00
N ARG A 34 -9.43 6.06 3.94
CA ARG A 34 -8.93 6.13 2.56
C ARG A 34 -8.50 7.57 2.20
N ILE A 35 -7.59 8.15 2.98
CA ILE A 35 -7.11 9.53 2.75
C ILE A 35 -5.93 9.61 1.77
N GLN A 36 -5.40 8.47 1.32
CA GLN A 36 -4.26 8.44 0.41
C GLN A 36 -4.54 9.18 -0.91
N CYS A 37 -5.76 9.05 -1.46
CA CYS A 37 -6.16 9.79 -2.66
C CYS A 37 -6.08 11.32 -2.43
N TRP A 38 -6.46 11.78 -1.23
CA TRP A 38 -6.37 13.19 -0.87
C TRP A 38 -4.90 13.66 -0.78
N PHE A 39 -4.01 12.86 -0.19
CA PHE A 39 -2.57 13.17 -0.21
C PHE A 39 -1.99 13.23 -1.62
N THR A 40 -2.34 12.26 -2.48
CA THR A 40 -1.88 12.22 -3.86
C THR A 40 -2.36 13.44 -4.64
N ASP A 41 -3.63 13.83 -4.47
CA ASP A 41 -4.20 15.02 -5.10
C ASP A 41 -3.46 16.30 -4.69
N LYS A 42 -3.22 16.50 -3.39
CA LYS A 42 -2.50 17.68 -2.88
C LYS A 42 -1.07 17.77 -3.37
N GLU A 43 -0.34 16.66 -3.33
CA GLU A 43 1.03 16.62 -3.84
C GLU A 43 1.11 16.85 -5.35
N PHE A 44 0.19 16.24 -6.13
CA PHE A 44 0.11 16.46 -7.56
C PHE A 44 -0.18 17.92 -7.91
N ALA A 45 -1.10 18.55 -7.18
CA ALA A 45 -1.46 19.95 -7.36
C ALA A 45 -0.44 20.95 -6.77
N GLY A 46 0.62 20.49 -6.08
CA GLY A 46 1.57 21.34 -5.37
C GLY A 46 0.93 22.14 -4.22
N ILE A 47 -0.23 21.72 -3.73
CA ILE A 47 -0.97 22.41 -2.67
C ILE A 47 -0.42 21.96 -1.31
N PRO A 48 0.07 22.88 -0.46
CA PRO A 48 0.52 22.52 0.87
C PRO A 48 -0.62 21.91 1.68
N TYR A 49 -0.28 21.03 2.63
CA TYR A 49 -1.27 20.53 3.57
C TYR A 49 -1.89 21.67 4.40
N PRO A 50 -3.12 21.48 4.92
CA PRO A 50 -3.76 22.43 5.84
C PRO A 50 -2.83 22.81 6.99
N ASP A 51 -3.05 23.96 7.61
CA ASP A 51 -2.13 24.52 8.62
C ASP A 51 -1.75 23.53 9.73
N ARG A 52 -2.71 22.72 10.20
CA ARG A 52 -2.46 21.65 11.20
C ARG A 52 -1.39 20.64 10.77
N TYR A 53 -1.26 20.39 9.47
CA TYR A 53 -0.40 19.35 8.89
C TYR A 53 0.73 19.92 8.02
N ARG A 54 0.89 21.25 8.00
CA ARG A 54 1.90 21.91 7.17
C ARG A 54 3.30 21.41 7.54
N GLY A 55 4.05 20.96 6.53
CA GLY A 55 5.40 20.40 6.71
C GLY A 55 5.46 18.99 7.31
N MET A 56 4.32 18.38 7.67
CA MET A 56 4.30 17.00 8.13
C MET A 56 4.47 16.03 6.95
N THR A 57 5.24 14.97 7.16
CA THR A 57 5.21 13.78 6.30
C THR A 57 3.86 13.07 6.42
N ARG A 58 3.46 12.30 5.39
CA ARG A 58 2.24 11.47 5.43
C ARG A 58 2.17 10.60 6.69
N SER A 59 3.29 9.99 7.09
CA SER A 59 3.39 9.16 8.29
C SER A 59 3.09 9.94 9.58
N GLN A 60 3.54 11.19 9.68
CA GLN A 60 3.23 12.05 10.83
C GLN A 60 1.74 12.42 10.87
N VAL A 61 1.12 12.71 9.71
CA VAL A 61 -0.32 13.00 9.65
C VAL A 61 -1.15 11.80 10.11
N TYR A 62 -0.81 10.58 9.67
CA TYR A 62 -1.48 9.36 10.14
C TYR A 62 -1.36 9.15 11.65
N ARG A 63 -0.18 9.39 12.23
CA ARG A 63 0.03 9.33 13.69
C ARG A 63 -0.79 10.38 14.43
N ASP A 64 -0.84 11.62 13.95
CA ASP A 64 -1.64 12.68 14.57
C ASP A 64 -3.15 12.40 14.50
N LEU A 65 -3.61 11.81 13.40
CA LEU A 65 -4.99 11.35 13.22
C LEU A 65 -5.34 10.12 14.07
N GLY A 66 -4.35 9.43 14.65
CA GLY A 66 -4.57 8.19 15.40
C GLY A 66 -5.07 7.06 14.50
N CYS A 67 -4.61 6.99 13.24
CA CYS A 67 -5.03 5.94 12.31
C CYS A 67 -3.83 5.37 11.54
N SER A 68 -3.91 4.09 11.17
CA SER A 68 -2.87 3.46 10.36
C SER A 68 -3.02 3.85 8.90
N ASN A 69 -1.91 4.09 8.20
CA ASN A 69 -1.90 4.15 6.74
C ASN A 69 -2.38 2.81 6.17
N ARG A 70 -3.27 2.84 5.18
CA ARG A 70 -3.58 1.65 4.39
C ARG A 70 -2.43 1.41 3.42
N VAL A 71 -1.55 0.47 3.76
CA VAL A 71 -0.35 0.19 2.97
C VAL A 71 -0.74 -0.47 1.65
N TYR A 72 -0.89 0.29 0.57
CA TYR A 72 -0.94 -0.28 -0.80
C TYR A 72 0.45 -0.60 -1.36
N LEU A 73 1.50 -0.29 -0.60
CA LEU A 73 2.90 -0.52 -0.94
C LEU A 73 3.37 -1.93 -0.54
N TYR A 74 2.48 -2.92 -0.45
CA TYR A 74 2.86 -4.32 -0.15
C TYR A 74 3.99 -4.81 -1.07
N ASN A 75 4.00 -4.35 -2.32
CA ASN A 75 5.01 -4.70 -3.31
C ASN A 75 6.41 -4.12 -3.02
N GLN A 76 6.53 -3.15 -2.11
CA GLN A 76 7.81 -2.61 -1.67
C GLN A 76 8.34 -3.27 -0.39
N CYS A 77 7.51 -4.06 0.30
CA CYS A 77 7.88 -4.79 1.51
C CYS A 77 8.48 -6.17 1.21
N TYR A 78 8.49 -6.59 -0.05
CA TYR A 78 9.18 -7.80 -0.49
C TYR A 78 10.16 -7.46 -1.61
N ARG A 79 11.31 -8.13 -1.62
CA ARG A 79 12.26 -8.07 -2.73
C ARG A 79 12.29 -9.43 -3.39
N LYS A 80 11.88 -9.48 -4.66
CA LYS A 80 12.00 -10.70 -5.46
C LYS A 80 13.47 -10.89 -5.87
N ILE A 81 14.05 -12.03 -5.52
CA ILE A 81 15.38 -12.44 -6.00
C ILE A 81 15.15 -13.65 -6.91
N GLU A 82 15.31 -13.46 -8.22
CA GLU A 82 15.23 -14.56 -9.19
C GLU A 82 16.65 -14.99 -9.59
N PRO A 83 16.89 -16.29 -9.84
CA PRO A 83 18.14 -16.76 -10.44
C PRO A 83 18.37 -16.08 -11.80
N LYS A 84 19.64 -15.85 -12.17
CA LYS A 84 20.01 -15.27 -13.48
C LYS A 84 19.52 -16.09 -14.68
N THR A 85 19.17 -17.35 -14.46
CA THR A 85 18.61 -18.26 -15.46
C THR A 85 17.13 -17.98 -15.78
N VAL A 86 16.46 -17.11 -15.00
CA VAL A 86 15.11 -16.64 -15.32
C VAL A 86 15.21 -15.41 -16.20
N ILE A 87 14.71 -15.51 -17.43
CA ILE A 87 14.74 -14.41 -18.41
C ILE A 87 13.32 -13.91 -18.62
N ARG A 88 13.14 -12.59 -18.56
CA ARG A 88 11.86 -11.91 -18.82
C ARG A 88 12.03 -10.99 -20.01
N ARG A 89 11.16 -11.14 -21.01
CA ARG A 89 11.08 -10.22 -22.15
C ARG A 89 9.63 -9.93 -22.53
N GLU A 90 9.44 -8.81 -23.20
CA GLU A 90 8.15 -8.40 -23.74
C GLU A 90 8.28 -8.18 -25.25
N GLU A 91 7.29 -8.64 -25.99
CA GLU A 91 7.16 -8.47 -27.43
C GLU A 91 5.88 -7.64 -27.69
N ASP A 92 6.00 -6.54 -28.42
CA ASP A 92 4.85 -5.78 -28.91
C ASP A 92 4.23 -6.54 -30.09
N LEU A 93 2.94 -6.87 -29.99
CA LEU A 93 2.17 -7.58 -31.02
C LEU A 93 1.29 -6.63 -31.86
N GLY A 94 1.40 -5.32 -31.64
CA GLY A 94 0.59 -4.30 -32.28
C GLY A 94 -0.87 -4.27 -31.78
N GLY A 95 -1.51 -3.13 -31.97
CA GLY A 95 -2.90 -2.90 -31.57
C GLY A 95 -3.10 -2.92 -30.05
N GLY A 96 -2.11 -2.43 -29.29
CA GLY A 96 -2.13 -2.38 -27.82
C GLY A 96 -1.83 -3.72 -27.15
N ARG A 97 -1.57 -4.78 -27.92
CA ARG A 97 -1.30 -6.11 -27.37
C ARG A 97 0.16 -6.28 -27.06
N ILE A 98 0.46 -6.77 -25.86
CA ILE A 98 1.81 -7.09 -25.42
C ILE A 98 1.86 -8.57 -25.06
N LYS A 99 2.88 -9.27 -25.56
CA LYS A 99 3.20 -10.63 -25.15
C LYS A 99 4.33 -10.59 -24.15
N ARG A 100 4.07 -11.05 -22.93
CA ARG A 100 5.07 -11.27 -21.90
C ARG A 100 5.55 -12.71 -21.94
N ILE A 101 6.87 -12.88 -21.96
CA ILE A 101 7.53 -14.19 -21.95
C ILE A 101 8.40 -14.27 -20.70
N VAL A 102 8.23 -15.36 -19.96
CA VAL A 102 9.09 -15.72 -18.83
C VAL A 102 9.70 -17.08 -19.12
N GLU A 103 11.00 -17.12 -19.36
CA GLU A 103 11.77 -18.34 -19.56
C GLU A 103 12.39 -18.75 -18.22
N THR A 104 12.23 -20.02 -17.88
CA THR A 104 12.80 -20.65 -16.68
C THR A 104 13.56 -21.90 -17.09
N PRO A 105 14.41 -22.47 -16.21
CA PRO A 105 15.12 -23.72 -16.50
C PRO A 105 14.21 -24.92 -16.84
N VAL A 106 12.95 -24.89 -16.41
CA VAL A 106 12.00 -26.01 -16.61
C VAL A 106 10.98 -25.74 -17.71
N GLY A 107 11.03 -24.58 -18.36
CA GLY A 107 10.12 -24.22 -19.44
C GLY A 107 9.74 -22.74 -19.45
N SER A 108 8.78 -22.41 -20.31
CA SER A 108 8.42 -21.03 -20.62
C SER A 108 6.94 -20.74 -20.38
N ILE A 109 6.66 -19.56 -19.84
CA ILE A 109 5.30 -19.04 -19.66
C ILE A 109 5.10 -17.88 -20.63
N HIS A 110 3.99 -17.94 -21.37
CA HIS A 110 3.61 -16.90 -22.32
C HIS A 110 2.24 -16.33 -21.93
N ALA A 111 2.14 -15.01 -21.79
CA ALA A 111 0.89 -14.32 -21.50
C ALA A 111 0.70 -13.17 -22.50
N ILE A 112 -0.49 -13.09 -23.09
CA ILE A 112 -0.87 -12.00 -23.99
C ILE A 112 -1.85 -11.09 -23.26
N PHE A 113 -1.52 -9.81 -23.20
CA PHE A 113 -2.36 -8.75 -22.64
C PHE A 113 -2.88 -7.87 -23.78
N LYS A 114 -4.02 -7.22 -23.55
CA LYS A 114 -4.67 -6.28 -24.45
C LYS A 114 -4.89 -4.96 -23.72
#